data_AF-X0TKP2-F1
#
_entry.id   AF-X0TKP2-F1
#
_cell.length_a   1.000
_cell.length_b   1.000
_cell.length_c   1.000
_cell.angle_alpha   90.00
_cell.angle_beta   90.00
_cell.angle_gamma   90.00
#
_symmetry.space_group_name_H-M   'P 1'
#
loop_
_entity.id
_entity.type
_entity.pdbx_description
1 polymer ?
#
loop_
_entity_poly.entity_id
_entity_poly.type
_entity_poly.pdbx_seq_one_letter_code
_entity_poly.pdbx_strand_id
1 'polypeptide(L)' 'MYPPDRLLTKPGDLVPYESDALTAYRCRPAAVVISESQSEVIETVRLCHRHEVPFVARGSGTSLCGGSLPVEDGIVIA' A
#
# COMPACT_ATOMS: atom_id res chain seq x y z
N MET A 1 -13.23 7.28 5.48
CA MET A 1 -12.67 7.96 4.31
C MET A 1 -12.91 7.15 3.04
N TYR A 2 -12.43 5.91 2.98
CA TYR A 2 -12.60 5.05 1.80
C TYR A 2 -13.82 4.11 1.90
N PRO A 3 -14.44 3.77 0.76
CA PRO A 3 -15.43 2.70 0.70
C PRO A 3 -14.75 1.31 0.84
N PRO A 4 -15.50 0.24 1.17
CA PRO A 4 -14.94 -1.08 1.49
C PRO A 4 -14.14 -1.76 0.36
N ASP A 5 -14.40 -1.38 -0.89
CA ASP A 5 -13.74 -1.86 -2.10
C ASP A 5 -12.43 -1.13 -2.41
N ARG A 6 -12.16 0.02 -1.76
CA ARG A 6 -10.94 0.81 -1.91
C ARG A 6 -10.06 0.82 -0.66
N LEU A 7 -10.46 0.12 0.40
CA LEU A 7 -9.65 -0.17 1.58
C LEU A 7 -9.55 -1.69 1.77
N LEU A 8 -8.50 -2.27 1.21
CA LEU A 8 -8.27 -3.71 1.24
C LEU A 8 -7.58 -4.09 2.54
N THR A 9 -8.17 -5.02 3.28
CA THR A 9 -7.67 -5.52 4.57
C THR A 9 -7.78 -7.03 4.72
N LYS A 10 -8.53 -7.70 3.83
CA LYS A 10 -8.69 -9.14 3.87
C LYS A 10 -7.42 -9.80 3.33
N PRO A 11 -6.94 -10.90 3.93
CA PRO A 11 -5.71 -11.55 3.49
C PRO A 11 -5.64 -11.83 1.98
N GLY A 12 -6.74 -12.28 1.37
CA GLY A 12 -6.80 -12.58 -0.08
C GLY A 12 -6.62 -11.34 -0.97
N ASP A 13 -7.09 -10.18 -0.52
CA ASP A 13 -6.99 -8.92 -1.27
C ASP A 13 -5.58 -8.30 -1.15
N LEU A 14 -4.82 -8.69 -0.12
CA LEU A 14 -3.46 -8.19 0.13
C LEU A 14 -2.39 -8.97 -0.66
N VAL A 15 -2.65 -10.23 -1.02
CA VAL A 15 -1.69 -11.09 -1.74
C VAL A 15 -1.07 -10.43 -2.97
N PRO A 16 -1.83 -9.73 -3.86
CA PRO A 16 -1.24 -9.09 -5.04
C PRO A 16 -0.26 -7.95 -4.72
N TYR A 17 -0.29 -7.44 -3.48
CA TYR A 17 0.49 -6.30 -3.03
C TYR A 17 1.70 -6.70 -2.19
N GLU A 18 1.91 -7.99 -1.92
CA GLU A 18 2.99 -8.47 -1.05
C GLU A 18 4.40 -8.28 -1.65
N SER A 19 4.52 -8.18 -2.97
CA SER A 19 5.77 -7.91 -3.67
C SER A 19 5.56 -6.95 -4.85
N ASP A 20 6.67 -6.43 -5.36
CA ASP A 20 6.74 -5.90 -6.73
C ASP A 20 7.28 -6.98 -7.68
N ALA A 21 7.84 -6.60 -8.84
CA ALA A 21 8.41 -7.54 -9.80
C ALA A 21 9.73 -8.18 -9.33
N LEU A 22 10.33 -7.70 -8.23
CA LEU A 22 11.44 -8.37 -7.56
C LEU A 22 10.89 -9.42 -6.56
N THR A 23 10.28 -10.47 -7.10
CA THR A 23 9.51 -11.49 -6.35
C THR A 23 10.30 -12.29 -5.31
N ALA A 24 11.64 -12.19 -5.32
CA ALA A 24 12.49 -12.76 -4.28
C ALA A 24 12.25 -12.14 -2.89
N TYR A 25 11.71 -10.92 -2.84
CA TYR A 25 11.35 -10.23 -1.61
C TYR A 25 9.84 -10.00 -1.55
N ARG A 26 9.27 -10.24 -0.39
CA ARG A 26 7.84 -9.98 -0.13
C ARG A 26 7.60 -9.69 1.34
N CYS A 27 6.59 -8.88 1.61
CA CYS A 27 6.09 -8.58 2.93
C CYS A 27 4.58 -8.32 2.83
N ARG A 28 3.80 -8.69 3.84
CA ARG A 28 2.36 -8.41 3.82
C ARG A 28 2.10 -7.05 4.47
N PRO A 29 1.49 -6.08 3.75
CA PRO A 29 1.09 -4.82 4.36
C PRO A 29 -0.09 -5.03 5.33
N ALA A 30 -0.33 -4.07 6.23
CA ALA A 30 -1.52 -4.05 7.07
C ALA A 30 -2.80 -3.75 6.27
N ALA A 31 -2.70 -2.86 5.28
CA ALA A 31 -3.79 -2.54 4.36
C ALA A 31 -3.29 -1.96 3.04
N VAL A 32 -4.16 -1.97 2.04
CA VAL A 32 -3.96 -1.28 0.75
C VAL A 32 -5.08 -0.28 0.57
N VAL A 33 -4.72 0.94 0.18
CA VAL A 33 -5.66 2.00 -0.16
C VAL A 33 -5.60 2.22 -1.67
N ILE A 34 -6.75 2.09 -2.34
CA ILE A 34 -6.92 2.45 -3.76
C ILE A 34 -7.37 3.90 -3.82
N SER A 35 -6.47 4.80 -4.20
CA SER A 35 -6.74 6.23 -4.29
C SER A 35 -7.15 6.65 -5.70
N GLU A 36 -8.16 7.50 -5.82
CA GLU A 36 -8.69 8.00 -7.10
C GLU A 36 -8.50 9.52 -7.25
N SER A 37 -7.99 10.18 -6.22
CA SER A 37 -7.74 11.62 -6.25
C SER A 37 -6.50 12.03 -5.47
N GLN A 38 -5.92 13.16 -5.86
CA GLN A 38 -4.80 13.76 -5.13
C GLN A 38 -5.16 14.06 -3.66
N SER A 39 -6.39 14.53 -3.39
CA SER A 39 -6.87 14.80 -2.03
C SER A 39 -6.85 13.56 -1.16
N GLU A 40 -7.20 12.40 -1.71
CA GLU A 40 -7.20 11.13 -1.00
C GLU A 40 -5.77 10.69 -0.63
N VAL A 41 -4.83 10.82 -1.57
CA VAL A 41 -3.40 10.54 -1.29
C VAL A 41 -2.89 11.44 -0.16
N ILE A 42 -3.17 12.75 -0.24
CA ILE A 42 -2.73 13.73 0.76
C ILE A 42 -3.29 13.39 2.15
N GLU A 43 -4.58 13.06 2.25
CA GLU A 43 -5.21 12.72 3.52
C GLU A 43 -4.65 11.41 4.10
N THR A 44 -4.43 10.39 3.26
CA THR A 44 -3.82 9.12 3.70
C THR A 44 -2.40 9.31 4.20
N VAL A 45 -1.56 10.06 3.47
CA VAL A 45 -0.19 10.36 3.92
C VAL A 45 -0.19 11.12 5.24
N ARG A 46 -1.10 12.10 5.41
CA ARG A 46 -1.26 12.84 6.68
C ARG A 46 -1.69 11.92 7.82
N LEU A 47 -2.57 10.95 7.56
CA LEU A 47 -3.02 9.98 8.56
C LEU A 47 -1.87 9.05 8.95
N CYS A 48 -1.12 8.52 7.97
CA CYS A 48 0.05 7.69 8.21
C CYS A 48 1.09 8.44 9.07
N HIS A 49 1.36 9.70 8.74
CA HIS A 49 2.26 10.54 9.53
C HIS A 49 1.76 10.76 10.97
N ARG A 50 0.47 11.10 11.13
CA ARG A 50 -0.14 11.33 12.46
C ARG A 50 -0.07 10.11 13.37
N HIS A 51 -0.20 8.92 12.80
CA HIS A 51 -0.23 7.65 13.54
C HIS A 51 1.10 6.90 13.51
N GLU A 52 2.15 7.51 12.96
CA GLU A 52 3.48 6.90 12.82
C GLU A 52 3.46 5.55 12.09
N VAL A 53 2.53 5.41 11.14
CA VAL A 53 2.38 4.20 10.32
C VAL A 53 3.22 4.36 9.05
N PRO A 54 4.14 3.43 8.74
CA PRO A 54 4.92 3.49 7.52
C PRO A 54 4.01 3.27 6.31
N PHE A 55 4.35 3.88 5.18
CA PHE A 55 3.64 3.65 3.93
C PHE A 55 4.59 3.56 2.74
N VAL A 56 4.13 2.93 1.67
CA VAL A 56 4.81 2.91 0.37
C VAL A 56 3.83 3.36 -0.72
N ALA A 57 4.32 4.18 -1.64
CA ALA A 57 3.59 4.51 -2.85
C ALA A 57 3.81 3.41 -3.90
N ARG A 58 2.74 2.97 -4.56
CA ARG A 58 2.79 1.90 -5.55
C ARG A 58 1.96 2.26 -6.77
N GLY A 59 2.55 2.11 -7.96
CA GLY A 59 1.82 2.11 -9.23
C GLY A 59 1.39 0.70 -9.61
N SER A 60 1.83 0.23 -10.78
CA SER A 60 1.57 -1.15 -11.25
C SER A 60 2.35 -2.25 -10.50
N GLY A 61 3.32 -1.89 -9.65
CA GLY A 61 4.17 -2.85 -8.94
C GLY A 61 5.23 -3.54 -9.82
N THR A 62 5.64 -2.92 -10.94
CA THR A 62 6.61 -3.52 -11.89
C THR A 62 8.08 -3.21 -11.56
N SER A 63 8.37 -2.65 -10.39
CA SER A 63 9.75 -2.35 -9.98
C SER A 63 10.58 -3.63 -9.83
N LEU A 64 11.83 -3.61 -10.29
CA LEU A 64 12.79 -4.73 -10.21
C LEU A 64 13.84 -4.52 -9.11
N CYS A 65 13.72 -3.48 -8.31
CA CYS A 65 14.69 -3.13 -7.27
C CYS A 65 14.07 -3.05 -5.86
N GLY A 66 12.81 -3.41 -5.67
CA GLY A 66 12.12 -3.27 -4.39
C GLY A 66 11.57 -1.86 -4.13
N GLY A 67 11.57 -0.97 -5.14
CA GLY A 67 11.14 0.42 -4.98
C GLY A 67 9.66 0.59 -4.61
N SER A 68 8.84 -0.45 -4.77
CA SER A 68 7.43 -0.48 -4.34
C SER A 68 7.15 -1.67 -3.42
N LEU A 69 8.18 -2.19 -2.74
CA LEU A 69 8.03 -3.26 -1.77
C LEU A 69 7.23 -2.74 -0.56
N PRO A 70 6.18 -3.46 -0.12
CA PRO A 70 5.48 -3.12 1.11
C PRO A 70 6.39 -3.22 2.35
N VAL A 71 6.04 -2.43 3.36
CA VAL A 71 6.64 -2.47 4.69
C VAL A 71 5.70 -3.25 5.62
N GLU A 72 6.28 -4.04 6.51
CA GLU A 72 5.52 -4.78 7.52
C GLU A 72 4.70 -3.82 8.38
N ASP A 73 3.45 -4.21 8.65
CA ASP A 73 2.43 -3.39 9.33
C ASP A 73 2.16 -2.01 8.70
N GLY A 74 2.67 -1.77 7.49
CA GLY A 74 2.51 -0.52 6.76
C GLY A 74 1.32 -0.48 5.81
N ILE A 75 1.12 0.67 5.19
CA ILE A 75 0.05 0.92 4.20
C ILE A 75 0.65 1.00 2.81
N VAL A 76 0.06 0.28 1.85
CA VAL A 76 0.31 0.50 0.42
C VAL A 76 -0.69 1.52 -0.09
N ILE A 77 -0.22 2.57 -0.74
CA ILE A 77 -1.06 3.56 -1.42
C ILE A 77 -0.94 3.29 -2.92
N ALA A 78 -2.03 2.83 -3.52
CA ALA A 78 -2.16 2.49 -4.94
C ALA A 78 -3.00 3.52 -5.71
#